data_AF-A0A833PGL3-F1
#
_entry.id   AF-A0A833PGL3-F1
#
_cell.length_a   1.000
_cell.length_b   1.000
_cell.length_c   1.000
_cell.angle_alpha   90.00
_cell.angle_beta   90.00
_cell.angle_gamma   90.00
#
_symmetry.space_group_name_H-M   'P 1'
#
loop_
_entity.id
_entity.type
_entity.pdbx_description
1 polymer ?
#
loop_
_entity_poly.entity_id
_entity_poly.type
_entity_poly.pdbx_seq_one_letter_code
_entity_poly.pdbx_strand_id
1 'polypeptide(L)'
;MQNPLNVFSILRTITLLLTALGLLLSLSFLFKCSGPNSDTIPFGATSEKMGIFEKYNNKIYASVPSNGDYLIPEADAKTFYLPNDHYQYRQLGADQKNVYCGNIVLKGLQPQKLKTIGNSYFTDGKETWYCSPMTERNENLPVIQEVLQLMLQNFGIGSKPQNYLYPYFKLEQGNKPYQVNAELDTASNGTLTYFAGKLLPDARSQQLRLVAGEENHIFRADGTNVYFNNTQLRLKDNEKLYTPDIESSNHLNYLFNPIDGMVYVNQFAFDPKFAPYHLLSKYAEHSNHTLFYNDSGIYYFDVNKERMLRAGDNPFLGQSFKEIAPAIFSDGQQLLYLQAREYRSSKGSSSSKVTRILKLDEPLVSTWQQLGNVNYNSGSVWKNGNAFYYFDQLGDSQLIRATVYHIRDPQTIQSLLKTQPRTDDIRQWIDEQKMVEAKHTTLVEAKTDNRSDKYWAFIIPLIFVVIFSALIWLFKRFNLNFAPFYIRNHKLIVSNLMLTAYSITQIQQVEFSINRTTRAKGYIGHFRVVQHNGKRSMNFNFSSKLSLKADSQAELNQYIEQLQKQLAQHGIQSIVKN
;
A
#
# COMPACT_ATOMS: atom_id res chain seq x y z
N MET A 1 10.29 -38.92 25.01
CA MET A 1 10.94 -37.66 25.43
C MET A 1 11.98 -37.28 24.38
N GLN A 2 11.75 -36.19 23.64
CA GLN A 2 12.69 -35.72 22.60
C GLN A 2 13.95 -35.17 23.26
N ASN A 3 15.12 -35.60 22.79
CA ASN A 3 16.43 -35.25 23.34
C ASN A 3 16.63 -33.71 23.27
N PRO A 4 16.83 -32.99 24.39
CA PRO A 4 16.95 -31.53 24.41
C PRO A 4 18.06 -31.01 23.47
N LEU A 5 19.12 -31.81 23.25
CA LEU A 5 20.21 -31.51 22.32
C LEU A 5 19.77 -31.35 20.85
N ASN A 6 18.74 -32.09 20.39
CA ASN A 6 18.21 -31.95 19.03
C ASN A 6 17.45 -30.63 18.88
N VAL A 7 16.69 -30.23 19.90
CA VAL A 7 15.92 -28.98 19.89
C VAL A 7 16.88 -27.78 19.82
N PHE A 8 17.97 -27.80 20.60
CA PHE A 8 18.99 -26.73 20.56
C PHE A 8 19.76 -26.67 19.24
N SER A 9 20.10 -27.81 18.64
CA SER A 9 20.74 -27.85 17.32
C SER A 9 19.82 -27.28 16.24
N ILE A 10 18.53 -27.62 16.27
CA ILE A 10 17.53 -27.12 15.33
C ILE A 10 17.36 -25.60 15.51
N LEU A 11 17.24 -25.12 16.74
CA LEU A 11 17.08 -23.70 17.05
C LEU A 11 18.30 -22.87 16.58
N ARG A 12 19.51 -23.39 16.78
CA ARG A 12 20.76 -22.76 16.31
C ARG A 12 20.82 -22.67 14.78
N THR A 13 20.47 -23.76 14.09
CA THR A 13 20.46 -23.79 12.63
C THR A 13 19.43 -22.81 12.06
N ILE A 14 18.21 -22.78 12.63
CA ILE A 14 17.17 -21.82 12.24
C ILE A 14 17.64 -20.38 12.48
N THR A 15 18.27 -20.11 13.64
CA THR A 15 18.77 -18.77 13.96
C THR A 15 19.84 -18.31 12.97
N LEU A 16 20.81 -19.17 12.65
CA LEU A 16 21.86 -18.87 11.68
C LEU A 16 21.29 -18.63 10.29
N LEU A 17 20.34 -19.46 9.85
CA LEU A 17 19.63 -19.30 8.58
C LEU A 17 18.90 -17.96 8.50
N LEU A 18 18.15 -17.59 9.53
CA LEU A 18 17.46 -16.30 9.60
C LEU A 18 18.44 -15.13 9.54
N THR A 19 19.59 -15.25 10.21
CA THR A 19 20.60 -14.18 10.21
C THR A 19 21.31 -14.02 8.88
N ALA A 20 21.65 -15.13 8.22
CA ALA A 20 22.19 -15.11 6.88
C ALA A 20 21.16 -14.52 5.89
N LEU A 21 19.89 -14.90 6.02
CA LEU A 21 18.80 -14.37 5.19
C LEU A 21 18.63 -12.86 5.38
N GLY A 22 18.62 -12.36 6.61
CA GLY A 22 18.53 -10.93 6.90
C GLY A 22 19.72 -10.14 6.36
N LEU A 23 20.93 -10.69 6.45
CA LEU A 23 22.15 -10.05 5.96
C LEU A 23 22.18 -10.05 4.42
N LEU A 24 21.79 -11.16 3.78
CA LEU A 24 21.61 -11.23 2.34
C LEU A 24 20.53 -10.25 1.84
N LEU A 25 19.42 -10.11 2.57
CA LEU A 25 18.38 -9.14 2.25
C LEU A 25 18.94 -7.72 2.29
N SER A 26 19.67 -7.35 3.35
CA SER A 26 20.31 -6.03 3.46
C SER A 26 21.34 -5.78 2.35
N LEU A 27 22.15 -6.78 2.00
CA LEU A 27 23.13 -6.71 0.91
C LEU A 27 22.44 -6.51 -0.45
N SER A 28 21.29 -7.14 -0.69
CA SER A 28 20.56 -7.00 -1.96
C SER A 28 20.06 -5.58 -2.23
N PHE A 29 19.75 -4.81 -1.18
CA PHE A 29 19.32 -3.41 -1.30
C PHE A 29 20.51 -2.44 -1.38
N LEU A 30 21.68 -2.82 -0.86
CA LEU A 30 22.91 -2.03 -0.94
C LEU A 30 23.68 -2.24 -2.24
N PHE A 31 23.68 -3.47 -2.77
CA PHE A 31 24.42 -3.87 -3.96
C PHE A 31 23.43 -4.41 -4.99
N LYS A 32 23.01 -3.53 -5.92
CA LYS A 32 22.24 -3.94 -7.09
C LYS A 32 23.21 -4.50 -8.14
N CYS A 33 23.37 -5.82 -8.14
CA CYS A 33 24.20 -6.55 -9.10
C CYS A 33 23.45 -6.86 -10.41
N SER A 34 22.41 -6.09 -10.75
CA SER A 34 21.68 -6.26 -12.01
C SER A 34 22.62 -5.99 -13.19
N GLY A 35 23.16 -7.05 -13.77
CA GLY A 35 23.68 -7.01 -15.13
C GLY A 35 22.55 -6.68 -16.12
N PRO A 36 22.88 -6.30 -17.36
CA PRO A 36 21.87 -6.12 -18.41
C PRO A 36 21.21 -7.49 -18.68
N ASN A 37 20.07 -7.73 -18.05
CA ASN A 37 19.28 -8.93 -18.32
C ASN A 37 18.65 -8.83 -19.71
N SER A 38 18.55 -9.97 -20.41
CA SER A 38 17.97 -10.11 -21.76
C SER A 38 16.48 -9.79 -21.89
N ASP A 39 15.86 -9.40 -20.78
CA ASP A 39 14.41 -9.26 -20.61
C ASP A 39 14.01 -7.79 -20.40
N THR A 40 14.93 -6.87 -20.68
CA THR A 40 14.68 -5.43 -20.69
C THR A 40 14.98 -4.85 -22.06
N ILE A 41 14.14 -3.95 -22.52
CA ILE A 41 14.39 -3.18 -23.74
C ILE A 41 15.38 -2.06 -23.39
N PRO A 42 16.54 -1.95 -24.06
CA PRO A 42 17.48 -0.87 -23.79
C PRO A 42 16.86 0.51 -24.06
N PHE A 43 17.23 1.50 -23.26
CA PHE A 43 16.77 2.87 -23.48
C PHE A 43 17.19 3.36 -24.87
N GLY A 44 16.24 3.87 -25.66
CA GLY A 44 16.47 4.34 -27.02
C GLY A 44 16.59 3.23 -28.08
N ALA A 45 16.33 1.97 -27.73
CA ALA A 45 16.26 0.90 -28.71
C ALA A 45 15.08 1.12 -29.68
N THR A 46 15.31 0.84 -30.96
CA THR A 46 14.24 0.81 -31.96
C THR A 46 13.42 -0.46 -31.78
N SER A 47 12.12 -0.30 -31.67
CA SER A 47 11.15 -1.38 -31.46
C SER A 47 9.84 -1.09 -32.17
N GLU A 48 9.03 -2.11 -32.36
CA GLU A 48 7.70 -2.00 -32.96
C GLU A 48 6.65 -1.98 -31.84
N LYS A 49 5.87 -0.89 -31.75
CA LYS A 49 4.85 -0.70 -30.70
C LYS A 49 3.46 -1.06 -31.20
N MET A 50 2.71 -1.79 -30.38
CA MET A 50 1.35 -2.24 -30.63
C MET A 50 0.55 -2.10 -29.33
N GLY A 51 -0.18 -1.00 -29.15
CA GLY A 51 -0.93 -0.76 -27.91
C GLY A 51 0.03 -0.60 -26.73
N ILE A 52 -0.07 -1.48 -25.72
CA ILE A 52 0.90 -1.55 -24.62
C ILE A 52 2.08 -2.47 -24.90
N PHE A 53 2.03 -3.20 -26.02
CA PHE A 53 3.01 -4.21 -26.36
C PHE A 53 4.14 -3.61 -27.19
N GLU A 54 5.32 -4.20 -27.05
CA GLU A 54 6.51 -3.79 -27.76
C GLU A 54 7.25 -5.03 -28.26
N LYS A 55 7.51 -5.08 -29.56
CA LYS A 55 8.28 -6.14 -30.20
C LYS A 55 9.72 -5.68 -30.37
N TYR A 56 10.62 -6.42 -29.75
CA TYR A 56 12.05 -6.15 -29.75
C TYR A 56 12.84 -7.46 -29.81
N ASN A 57 13.83 -7.55 -30.70
CA ASN A 57 14.65 -8.76 -30.89
C ASN A 57 13.84 -10.06 -31.02
N ASN A 58 12.76 -10.04 -31.80
CA ASN A 58 11.87 -11.18 -32.02
C ASN A 58 11.24 -11.75 -30.73
N LYS A 59 11.07 -10.88 -29.72
CA LYS A 59 10.35 -11.13 -28.46
C LYS A 59 9.25 -10.08 -28.30
N ILE A 60 8.21 -10.41 -27.54
CA ILE A 60 7.13 -9.49 -27.19
C ILE A 60 7.24 -9.12 -25.72
N TYR A 61 7.11 -7.83 -25.45
CA TYR A 61 7.06 -7.24 -24.11
C TYR A 61 5.71 -6.56 -23.92
N ALA A 62 5.16 -6.55 -22.70
CA ALA A 62 4.01 -5.72 -22.34
C ALA A 62 4.40 -4.69 -21.29
N SER A 63 3.98 -3.44 -21.51
CA SER A 63 4.19 -2.37 -20.55
C SER A 63 3.12 -2.40 -19.47
N VAL A 64 3.56 -2.47 -18.21
CA VAL A 64 2.70 -2.46 -17.02
C VAL A 64 2.98 -1.16 -16.26
N PRO A 65 2.10 -0.13 -16.34
CA PRO A 65 2.23 1.10 -15.57
C PRO A 65 2.59 0.87 -14.10
N SER A 66 3.46 1.73 -13.56
CA SER A 66 4.06 1.62 -12.21
C SER A 66 4.94 0.39 -11.97
N ASN A 67 5.06 -0.51 -12.93
CA ASN A 67 5.88 -1.73 -12.81
C ASN A 67 6.77 -1.99 -14.04
N GLY A 68 6.74 -1.18 -15.10
CA GLY A 68 7.61 -1.27 -16.29
C GLY A 68 7.30 -2.46 -17.20
N ASP A 69 8.23 -2.79 -18.10
CA ASP A 69 7.98 -3.79 -19.14
C ASP A 69 8.27 -5.22 -18.68
N TYR A 70 7.48 -6.16 -19.19
CA TYR A 70 7.59 -7.60 -18.95
C TYR A 70 7.71 -8.35 -20.27
N LEU A 71 8.76 -9.16 -20.39
CA LEU A 71 8.86 -10.17 -21.45
C LEU A 71 7.69 -11.16 -21.34
N ILE A 72 7.13 -11.55 -22.48
CA ILE A 72 6.17 -12.64 -22.61
C ILE A 72 6.85 -13.82 -23.30
N PRO A 73 7.45 -14.77 -22.57
CA PRO A 73 8.20 -15.88 -23.17
C PRO A 73 7.37 -16.75 -24.11
N GLU A 74 6.07 -16.89 -23.84
CA GLU A 74 5.14 -17.72 -24.61
C GLU A 74 4.68 -17.07 -25.92
N ALA A 75 4.93 -15.76 -26.10
CA ALA A 75 4.47 -15.01 -27.26
C ALA A 75 5.27 -15.31 -28.52
N ASP A 76 4.54 -15.66 -29.59
CA ASP A 76 5.12 -15.78 -30.93
C ASP A 76 5.16 -14.42 -31.62
N ALA A 77 6.33 -13.78 -31.56
CA ALA A 77 6.55 -12.46 -32.15
C ALA A 77 6.30 -12.37 -33.67
N LYS A 78 6.25 -13.50 -34.39
CA LYS A 78 5.95 -13.51 -35.84
C LYS A 78 4.46 -13.40 -36.13
N THR A 79 3.63 -13.97 -35.27
CA THR A 79 2.18 -14.04 -35.46
C THR A 79 1.40 -13.18 -34.47
N PHE A 80 2.10 -12.46 -33.60
CA PHE A 80 1.50 -11.56 -32.62
C PHE A 80 0.71 -10.43 -33.28
N TYR A 81 -0.48 -10.15 -32.75
CA TYR A 81 -1.35 -9.08 -33.23
C TYR A 81 -2.23 -8.55 -32.08
N LEU A 82 -2.80 -7.35 -32.30
CA LEU A 82 -3.88 -6.81 -31.47
C LEU A 82 -5.23 -7.22 -32.05
N PRO A 83 -6.11 -7.88 -31.29
CA PRO A 83 -7.46 -8.18 -31.75
C PRO A 83 -8.31 -6.92 -32.00
N ASN A 84 -8.00 -5.83 -31.33
CA ASN A 84 -8.65 -4.53 -31.48
C ASN A 84 -7.66 -3.43 -31.00
N ASP A 85 -7.49 -2.37 -31.79
CA ASP A 85 -6.56 -1.25 -31.53
C ASP A 85 -7.19 -0.11 -30.70
N HIS A 86 -8.49 -0.18 -30.40
CA HIS A 86 -9.18 0.78 -29.57
C HIS A 86 -8.59 0.84 -28.15
N TYR A 87 -8.63 2.03 -27.53
CA TYR A 87 -7.95 2.28 -26.24
C TYR A 87 -8.39 1.32 -25.11
N GLN A 88 -9.60 0.76 -25.20
CA GLN A 88 -10.15 -0.22 -24.26
C GLN A 88 -9.58 -1.64 -24.43
N TYR A 89 -8.84 -1.93 -25.51
CA TYR A 89 -8.29 -3.25 -25.84
C TYR A 89 -6.79 -3.25 -26.13
N ARG A 90 -6.10 -2.11 -25.98
CA ARG A 90 -4.65 -1.99 -26.22
C ARG A 90 -3.79 -2.97 -25.39
N GLN A 91 -4.36 -3.51 -24.33
CA GLN A 91 -3.78 -4.51 -23.42
C GLN A 91 -4.13 -5.97 -23.77
N LEU A 92 -5.02 -6.18 -24.73
CA LEU A 92 -5.42 -7.48 -25.24
C LEU A 92 -4.54 -7.81 -26.44
N GLY A 93 -3.71 -8.84 -26.31
CA GLY A 93 -2.86 -9.35 -27.39
C GLY A 93 -3.24 -10.77 -27.76
N ALA A 94 -2.88 -11.23 -28.95
CA ALA A 94 -3.01 -12.62 -29.34
C ALA A 94 -1.92 -13.02 -30.32
N ASP A 95 -1.64 -14.32 -30.39
CA ASP A 95 -0.84 -14.93 -31.45
C ASP A 95 -1.57 -16.16 -32.01
N GLN A 96 -0.89 -16.97 -32.82
CA GLN A 96 -1.51 -18.17 -33.40
C GLN A 96 -2.04 -19.19 -32.38
N LYS A 97 -1.55 -19.19 -31.14
CA LYS A 97 -1.82 -20.20 -30.09
C LYS A 97 -2.46 -19.61 -28.83
N ASN A 98 -2.12 -18.38 -28.45
CA ASN A 98 -2.41 -17.83 -27.14
C ASN A 98 -3.12 -16.48 -27.24
N VAL A 99 -3.86 -16.15 -26.18
CA VAL A 99 -4.46 -14.82 -25.94
C VAL A 99 -3.86 -14.27 -24.65
N TYR A 100 -3.58 -12.97 -24.63
CA TYR A 100 -2.84 -12.29 -23.57
C TYR A 100 -3.64 -11.11 -23.01
N CYS A 101 -3.67 -10.97 -21.68
CA CYS A 101 -4.05 -9.73 -21.01
C CYS A 101 -2.82 -9.13 -20.35
N GLY A 102 -2.29 -8.03 -20.91
CA GLY A 102 -0.94 -7.59 -20.57
C GLY A 102 0.07 -8.70 -20.86
N ASN A 103 0.95 -8.97 -19.90
CA ASN A 103 1.93 -10.04 -20.01
C ASN A 103 1.42 -11.42 -19.55
N ILE A 104 0.11 -11.59 -19.31
CA ILE A 104 -0.46 -12.82 -18.77
C ILE A 104 -1.18 -13.63 -19.85
N VAL A 105 -0.84 -14.91 -19.98
CA VAL A 105 -1.51 -15.85 -20.89
C VAL A 105 -2.87 -16.28 -20.33
N LEU A 106 -3.93 -16.09 -21.10
CA LEU A 106 -5.28 -16.53 -20.78
C LEU A 106 -5.55 -17.92 -21.35
N LYS A 107 -5.75 -18.90 -20.47
CA LYS A 107 -5.93 -20.30 -20.86
C LYS A 107 -7.36 -20.57 -21.35
N GLY A 108 -7.46 -21.41 -22.38
CA GLY A 108 -8.74 -21.97 -22.85
C GLY A 108 -9.45 -21.17 -23.95
N LEU A 109 -8.85 -20.08 -24.42
CA LEU A 109 -9.35 -19.27 -25.54
C LEU A 109 -8.79 -19.76 -26.89
N GLN A 110 -9.59 -19.62 -27.95
CA GLN A 110 -9.20 -19.87 -29.33
C GLN A 110 -8.87 -18.54 -30.04
N PRO A 111 -7.59 -18.20 -30.28
CA PRO A 111 -7.22 -16.91 -30.86
C PRO A 111 -7.89 -16.62 -32.21
N GLN A 112 -8.08 -17.65 -33.04
CA GLN A 112 -8.69 -17.47 -34.38
C GLN A 112 -10.17 -17.10 -34.35
N LYS A 113 -10.85 -17.26 -33.20
CA LYS A 113 -12.28 -16.94 -33.02
C LYS A 113 -12.50 -15.74 -32.10
N LEU A 114 -11.43 -15.09 -31.68
CA LEU A 114 -11.49 -14.01 -30.70
C LEU A 114 -12.26 -12.81 -31.26
N LYS A 115 -13.19 -12.29 -30.45
CA LYS A 115 -14.02 -11.13 -30.77
C LYS A 115 -14.15 -10.26 -29.53
N THR A 116 -13.98 -8.96 -29.71
CA THR A 116 -14.27 -7.97 -28.69
C THR A 116 -15.77 -7.65 -28.68
N ILE A 117 -16.38 -7.48 -27.50
CA ILE A 117 -17.85 -7.33 -27.36
C ILE A 117 -18.28 -6.04 -26.64
N GLY A 118 -17.34 -5.18 -26.27
CA GLY A 118 -17.57 -3.87 -25.64
C GLY A 118 -16.86 -3.75 -24.30
N ASN A 119 -16.41 -2.54 -23.94
CA ASN A 119 -15.81 -2.20 -22.65
C ASN A 119 -14.85 -3.25 -22.07
N SER A 120 -13.83 -3.60 -22.85
CA SER A 120 -12.78 -4.53 -22.43
C SER A 120 -13.22 -5.98 -22.18
N TYR A 121 -14.47 -6.33 -22.53
CA TYR A 121 -14.95 -7.70 -22.62
C TYR A 121 -14.71 -8.29 -24.00
N PHE A 122 -14.39 -9.59 -24.04
CA PHE A 122 -14.15 -10.32 -25.28
C PHE A 122 -14.48 -11.81 -25.11
N THR A 123 -14.64 -12.50 -26.23
CA THR A 123 -15.02 -13.92 -26.27
C THR A 123 -14.45 -14.61 -27.50
N ASP A 124 -14.25 -15.93 -27.41
CA ASP A 124 -13.98 -16.79 -28.58
C ASP A 124 -15.23 -17.58 -29.02
N GLY A 125 -16.41 -17.24 -28.46
CA GLY A 125 -17.68 -17.94 -28.63
C GLY A 125 -17.92 -19.08 -27.64
N LYS A 126 -16.89 -19.55 -26.92
CA LYS A 126 -17.02 -20.55 -25.84
C LYS A 126 -16.81 -19.92 -24.47
N GLU A 127 -15.76 -19.14 -24.33
CA GLU A 127 -15.38 -18.48 -23.09
C GLU A 127 -15.52 -16.97 -23.25
N THR A 128 -15.94 -16.29 -22.18
CA THR A 128 -16.00 -14.82 -22.13
C THR A 128 -15.10 -14.32 -21.01
N TRP A 129 -14.34 -13.28 -21.30
CA TRP A 129 -13.35 -12.71 -20.41
C TRP A 129 -13.45 -11.20 -20.39
N TYR A 130 -12.96 -10.63 -19.30
CA TYR A 130 -12.66 -9.22 -19.14
C TYR A 130 -11.15 -9.05 -18.95
N CYS A 131 -10.58 -8.01 -19.58
CA CYS A 131 -9.19 -7.62 -19.38
C CYS A 131 -9.13 -6.10 -19.21
N SER A 132 -8.92 -5.61 -17.99
CA SER A 132 -8.97 -4.19 -17.65
C SER A 132 -8.01 -3.35 -18.50
N PRO A 133 -8.38 -2.13 -18.94
CA PRO A 133 -7.48 -1.21 -19.64
C PRO A 133 -6.53 -0.46 -18.71
N MET A 134 -6.68 -0.65 -17.39
CA MET A 134 -5.88 -0.04 -16.32
C MET A 134 -5.21 -1.11 -15.48
N THR A 135 -4.05 -0.78 -14.90
CA THR A 135 -3.33 -1.67 -13.98
C THR A 135 -3.74 -1.46 -12.54
N GLU A 136 -3.82 -2.55 -11.79
CA GLU A 136 -4.03 -2.55 -10.34
C GLU A 136 -2.87 -3.28 -9.63
N ARG A 137 -2.74 -3.05 -8.33
CA ARG A 137 -1.76 -3.79 -7.51
C ARG A 137 -2.14 -5.27 -7.50
N ASN A 138 -1.17 -6.14 -7.71
CA ASN A 138 -1.38 -7.58 -7.66
C ASN A 138 -1.52 -8.07 -6.21
N GLU A 139 -2.75 -8.17 -5.73
CA GLU A 139 -3.06 -8.67 -4.39
C GLU A 139 -2.71 -10.15 -4.20
N ASN A 140 -2.55 -10.91 -5.29
CA ASN A 140 -2.17 -12.32 -5.25
C ASN A 140 -0.65 -12.53 -5.06
N LEU A 141 0.15 -11.46 -5.04
CA LEU A 141 1.58 -11.54 -4.71
C LEU A 141 1.78 -11.24 -3.21
N PRO A 142 2.02 -12.25 -2.36
CA PRO A 142 2.24 -12.02 -0.95
C PRO A 142 3.46 -11.12 -0.72
N VAL A 143 3.39 -10.23 0.28
CA VAL A 143 4.46 -9.27 0.59
C VAL A 143 5.82 -9.96 0.78
N ILE A 144 5.86 -11.11 1.46
CA ILE A 144 7.11 -11.87 1.67
C ILE A 144 7.68 -12.37 0.33
N GLN A 145 6.81 -12.81 -0.58
CA GLN A 145 7.21 -13.27 -1.90
C GLN A 145 7.68 -12.12 -2.78
N GLU A 146 7.02 -10.96 -2.73
CA GLU A 146 7.46 -9.73 -3.40
C GLU A 146 8.87 -9.34 -2.95
N VAL A 147 9.12 -9.32 -1.63
CA VAL A 147 10.44 -9.00 -1.05
C VAL A 147 11.51 -9.99 -1.50
N LEU A 148 11.22 -11.29 -1.51
CA LEU A 148 12.16 -12.31 -1.97
C LEU A 148 12.46 -12.16 -3.47
N GLN A 149 11.45 -11.88 -4.30
CA GLN A 149 11.63 -11.66 -5.74
C GLN A 149 12.46 -10.41 -6.02
N LEU A 150 12.20 -9.30 -5.32
CA LEU A 150 13.03 -8.08 -5.39
C LEU A 150 14.49 -8.39 -5.05
N MET A 151 14.72 -9.16 -3.98
CA MET A 151 16.06 -9.56 -3.57
C MET A 151 16.76 -10.39 -4.66
N LEU A 152 16.10 -11.42 -5.20
CA LEU A 152 16.64 -12.26 -6.28
C LEU A 152 16.90 -11.45 -7.55
N GLN A 153 16.01 -10.53 -7.89
CA GLN A 153 16.16 -9.61 -9.01
C GLN A 153 17.38 -8.69 -8.83
N ASN A 154 17.57 -8.12 -7.63
CA ASN A 154 18.72 -7.27 -7.34
C ASN A 154 20.05 -8.02 -7.45
N PHE A 155 20.06 -9.32 -7.14
CA PHE A 155 21.20 -10.20 -7.37
C PHE A 155 21.34 -10.70 -8.82
N GLY A 156 20.41 -10.34 -9.72
CA GLY A 156 20.45 -10.74 -11.13
C GLY A 156 20.09 -12.21 -11.38
N ILE A 157 19.57 -12.92 -10.39
CA ILE A 157 19.27 -14.36 -10.46
C ILE A 157 17.77 -14.67 -10.49
N GLY A 158 16.92 -13.66 -10.32
CA GLY A 158 15.47 -13.80 -10.34
C GLY A 158 14.78 -12.83 -11.28
N SER A 159 13.57 -13.21 -11.70
CA SER A 159 12.68 -12.35 -12.47
C SER A 159 12.14 -11.21 -11.61
N LYS A 160 11.75 -10.14 -12.28
CA LYS A 160 11.06 -9.00 -11.67
C LYS A 160 9.72 -9.43 -11.05
N PRO A 161 9.36 -8.93 -9.86
CA PRO A 161 8.06 -9.22 -9.26
C PRO A 161 6.92 -8.50 -9.97
N GLN A 162 5.88 -9.25 -10.32
CA GLN A 162 4.63 -8.73 -10.88
C GLN A 162 3.75 -8.12 -9.78
N ASN A 163 4.11 -6.95 -9.27
CA ASN A 163 3.36 -6.28 -8.20
C ASN A 163 2.24 -5.37 -8.70
N TYR A 164 2.18 -5.09 -10.00
CA TYR A 164 1.01 -4.55 -10.70
C TYR A 164 0.67 -5.44 -11.88
N LEU A 165 -0.59 -5.48 -12.31
CA LEU A 165 -1.01 -6.18 -13.53
C LEU A 165 -2.29 -5.55 -14.07
N TYR A 166 -2.68 -5.88 -15.29
CA TYR A 166 -4.03 -5.58 -15.80
C TYR A 166 -5.00 -6.63 -15.25
N PRO A 167 -5.98 -6.28 -14.40
CA PRO A 167 -6.95 -7.26 -13.90
C PRO A 167 -7.63 -8.01 -15.03
N TYR A 168 -7.75 -9.33 -14.87
CA TYR A 168 -8.40 -10.19 -15.84
C TYR A 168 -9.31 -11.18 -15.13
N PHE A 169 -10.50 -11.37 -15.67
CA PHE A 169 -11.52 -12.23 -15.07
C PHE A 169 -12.18 -13.08 -16.15
N LYS A 170 -12.25 -14.38 -15.90
CA LYS A 170 -13.09 -15.30 -16.67
C LYS A 170 -14.52 -15.18 -16.15
N LEU A 171 -15.48 -14.93 -17.03
CA LEU A 171 -16.89 -14.93 -16.67
C LEU A 171 -17.42 -16.37 -16.64
N GLU A 172 -18.36 -16.64 -15.75
CA GLU A 172 -19.03 -17.93 -15.70
C GLU A 172 -19.85 -18.18 -16.98
N GLN A 173 -19.93 -19.44 -17.40
CA GLN A 173 -20.73 -19.78 -18.57
C GLN A 173 -22.21 -19.73 -18.23
N GLY A 174 -23.00 -19.15 -19.14
CA GLY A 174 -24.46 -19.19 -19.07
C GLY A 174 -25.06 -19.69 -20.37
N ASN A 175 -26.39 -19.82 -20.37
CA ASN A 175 -27.13 -20.36 -21.51
C ASN A 175 -27.24 -19.39 -22.70
N LYS A 176 -26.84 -18.13 -22.51
CA LYS A 176 -26.90 -17.07 -23.51
C LYS A 176 -25.53 -16.38 -23.58
N PRO A 177 -25.17 -15.82 -24.75
CA PRO A 177 -23.97 -14.98 -24.85
C PRO A 177 -24.11 -13.72 -24.00
N TYR A 178 -22.99 -13.22 -23.49
CA TYR A 178 -22.96 -11.93 -22.81
C TYR A 178 -23.16 -10.77 -23.79
N GLN A 179 -24.01 -9.84 -23.40
CA GLN A 179 -24.23 -8.56 -24.07
C GLN A 179 -23.68 -7.44 -23.19
N VAL A 180 -22.92 -6.52 -23.78
CA VAL A 180 -22.36 -5.37 -23.07
C VAL A 180 -23.32 -4.20 -23.14
N ASN A 181 -23.64 -3.63 -21.98
CA ASN A 181 -24.21 -2.30 -21.85
C ASN A 181 -23.06 -1.31 -21.67
N ALA A 182 -22.77 -0.55 -22.73
CA ALA A 182 -21.65 0.37 -22.76
C ALA A 182 -21.80 1.54 -21.77
N GLU A 183 -23.02 2.02 -21.54
CA GLU A 183 -23.32 3.14 -20.63
C GLU A 183 -23.08 2.77 -19.16
N LEU A 184 -23.44 1.54 -18.79
CA LEU A 184 -23.31 1.05 -17.41
C LEU A 184 -21.99 0.35 -17.13
N ASP A 185 -21.22 0.08 -18.19
CA ASP A 185 -20.00 -0.70 -18.18
C ASP A 185 -20.19 -2.14 -17.66
N THR A 186 -21.28 -2.77 -18.10
CA THR A 186 -21.67 -4.10 -17.63
C THR A 186 -21.81 -5.10 -18.76
N ALA A 187 -21.57 -6.37 -18.45
CA ALA A 187 -21.82 -7.50 -19.33
C ALA A 187 -22.85 -8.42 -18.69
N SER A 188 -23.94 -8.74 -19.39
CA SER A 188 -24.97 -9.65 -18.89
C SER A 188 -25.37 -10.69 -19.91
N ASN A 189 -25.61 -11.92 -19.45
CA ASN A 189 -26.24 -12.98 -20.24
C ASN A 189 -27.73 -13.18 -19.88
N GLY A 190 -28.30 -12.26 -19.10
CA GLY A 190 -29.67 -12.30 -18.58
C GLY A 190 -29.84 -13.05 -17.26
N THR A 191 -28.86 -13.86 -16.84
CA THR A 191 -28.83 -14.52 -15.52
C THR A 191 -27.75 -13.93 -14.62
N LEU A 192 -26.55 -13.76 -15.17
CA LEU A 192 -25.39 -13.21 -14.49
C LEU A 192 -25.03 -11.88 -15.11
N THR A 193 -24.73 -10.89 -14.26
CA THR A 193 -24.31 -9.55 -14.68
C THR A 193 -22.97 -9.25 -14.05
N TYR A 194 -22.05 -8.71 -14.83
CA TYR A 194 -20.69 -8.36 -14.40
C TYR A 194 -20.44 -6.88 -14.63
N PHE A 195 -19.71 -6.26 -13.70
CA PHE A 195 -19.13 -4.92 -13.83
C PHE A 195 -17.61 -5.06 -13.67
N ALA A 196 -16.83 -4.50 -14.61
CA ALA A 196 -15.37 -4.67 -14.67
C ALA A 196 -14.89 -6.13 -14.50
N GLY A 197 -15.62 -7.10 -15.08
CA GLY A 197 -15.30 -8.53 -15.02
C GLY A 197 -15.64 -9.23 -13.71
N LYS A 198 -16.14 -8.52 -12.69
CA LYS A 198 -16.57 -9.09 -11.40
C LYS A 198 -18.09 -9.15 -11.33
N LEU A 199 -18.63 -10.20 -10.69
CA LEU A 199 -20.07 -10.43 -10.59
C LEU A 199 -20.77 -9.30 -9.81
N LEU A 200 -21.91 -8.85 -10.30
CA LEU A 200 -22.90 -8.08 -9.54
C LEU A 200 -23.93 -9.06 -8.96
N PRO A 201 -23.90 -9.33 -7.64
CA PRO A 201 -24.75 -10.35 -7.04
C PRO A 201 -26.24 -9.97 -7.17
N ASP A 202 -27.05 -10.94 -7.59
CA ASP A 202 -28.51 -10.83 -7.73
C ASP A 202 -29.00 -9.65 -8.61
N ALA A 203 -28.13 -9.13 -9.49
CA ALA A 203 -28.42 -7.94 -10.28
C ALA A 203 -29.44 -8.22 -11.39
N ARG A 204 -30.49 -7.40 -11.44
CA ARG A 204 -31.52 -7.44 -12.49
C ARG A 204 -31.09 -6.60 -13.69
N SER A 205 -30.33 -7.21 -14.59
CA SER A 205 -29.65 -6.51 -15.69
C SER A 205 -30.53 -5.58 -16.54
N GLN A 206 -31.79 -5.95 -16.78
CA GLN A 206 -32.72 -5.15 -17.59
C GLN A 206 -33.19 -3.86 -16.90
N GLN A 207 -33.08 -3.79 -15.58
CA GLN A 207 -33.49 -2.64 -14.76
C GLN A 207 -32.30 -1.88 -14.18
N LEU A 208 -31.08 -2.34 -14.48
CA LEU A 208 -29.87 -1.71 -13.99
C LEU A 208 -29.76 -0.30 -14.57
N ARG A 209 -29.45 0.67 -13.72
CA ARG A 209 -29.23 2.07 -14.05
C ARG A 209 -28.17 2.68 -13.13
N LEU A 210 -27.60 3.79 -13.55
CA LEU A 210 -26.87 4.65 -12.63
C LEU A 210 -27.87 5.37 -11.70
N VAL A 211 -27.46 5.55 -10.45
CA VAL A 211 -28.16 6.44 -9.53
C VAL A 211 -28.02 7.89 -10.03
N ALA A 212 -29.04 8.73 -9.81
CA ALA A 212 -29.04 10.11 -10.30
C ALA A 212 -27.92 10.96 -9.65
N GLY A 213 -27.24 11.78 -10.43
CA GLY A 213 -26.22 12.73 -9.98
C GLY A 213 -25.27 13.13 -11.12
N GLU A 214 -24.71 14.33 -11.09
CA GLU A 214 -23.99 14.93 -12.22
C GLU A 214 -22.71 14.15 -12.61
N GLU A 215 -22.00 13.55 -11.64
CA GLU A 215 -20.74 12.83 -11.89
C GLU A 215 -20.76 11.35 -11.46
N ASN A 216 -21.96 10.75 -11.30
CA ASN A 216 -22.05 9.37 -10.82
C ASN A 216 -21.71 8.33 -11.90
N HIS A 217 -20.62 7.58 -11.66
CA HIS A 217 -20.22 6.43 -12.48
C HIS A 217 -20.06 5.13 -11.64
N ILE A 218 -20.38 5.20 -10.34
CA ILE A 218 -19.99 4.19 -9.35
C ILE A 218 -21.21 3.54 -8.70
N PHE A 219 -22.22 4.31 -8.35
CA PHE A 219 -23.45 3.79 -7.75
C PHE A 219 -24.44 3.37 -8.83
N ARG A 220 -24.85 2.10 -8.76
CA ARG A 220 -25.84 1.50 -9.65
C ARG A 220 -27.02 0.99 -8.84
N ALA A 221 -28.19 0.96 -9.43
CA ALA A 221 -29.36 0.35 -8.83
C ALA A 221 -30.17 -0.39 -9.88
N ASP A 222 -30.91 -1.41 -9.47
CA ASP A 222 -31.62 -2.31 -10.39
C ASP A 222 -33.13 -2.40 -10.10
N GLY A 223 -33.70 -1.40 -9.42
CA GLY A 223 -35.08 -1.36 -8.94
C GLY A 223 -35.33 -2.15 -7.65
N THR A 224 -34.34 -2.87 -7.10
CA THR A 224 -34.46 -3.57 -5.81
C THR A 224 -33.21 -3.41 -4.96
N ASN A 225 -32.05 -3.59 -5.56
CA ASN A 225 -30.75 -3.53 -4.92
C ASN A 225 -29.98 -2.29 -5.39
N VAL A 226 -29.08 -1.83 -4.53
CA VAL A 226 -28.15 -0.74 -4.83
C VAL A 226 -26.73 -1.29 -4.68
N TYR A 227 -25.83 -0.84 -5.55
CA TYR A 227 -24.46 -1.34 -5.65
C TYR A 227 -23.48 -0.17 -5.61
N PHE A 228 -22.39 -0.33 -4.87
CA PHE A 228 -21.17 0.46 -4.99
C PHE A 228 -20.12 -0.41 -5.67
N ASN A 229 -19.71 -0.06 -6.90
CA ASN A 229 -18.92 -0.97 -7.75
C ASN A 229 -19.59 -2.36 -7.82
N ASN A 230 -18.92 -3.40 -7.33
CA ASN A 230 -19.43 -4.78 -7.29
C ASN A 230 -20.07 -5.17 -5.95
N THR A 231 -20.10 -4.26 -4.97
CA THR A 231 -20.61 -4.53 -3.62
C THR A 231 -22.09 -4.13 -3.54
N GLN A 232 -22.96 -5.10 -3.25
CA GLN A 232 -24.36 -4.82 -2.94
C GLN A 232 -24.47 -4.16 -1.56
N LEU A 233 -25.12 -3.00 -1.52
CA LEU A 233 -25.36 -2.24 -0.31
C LEU A 233 -26.57 -2.80 0.44
N ARG A 234 -26.57 -2.63 1.77
CA ARG A 234 -27.76 -2.86 2.61
C ARG A 234 -28.72 -1.68 2.49
N LEU A 235 -29.22 -1.47 1.27
CA LEU A 235 -30.11 -0.39 0.87
C LEU A 235 -31.04 -0.93 -0.22
N LYS A 236 -32.33 -0.62 -0.12
CA LYS A 236 -33.29 -0.91 -1.19
C LYS A 236 -33.32 0.26 -2.17
N ASP A 237 -33.35 -0.08 -3.46
CA ASP A 237 -33.45 0.94 -4.50
C ASP A 237 -34.76 1.71 -4.37
N ASN A 238 -34.67 3.01 -4.64
CA ASN A 238 -35.80 3.88 -4.89
C ASN A 238 -35.37 4.99 -5.87
N GLU A 239 -36.33 5.54 -6.59
CA GLU A 239 -36.04 6.55 -7.64
C GLU A 239 -35.53 7.88 -7.08
N LYS A 240 -35.65 8.12 -5.77
CA LYS A 240 -35.19 9.35 -5.13
C LYS A 240 -33.75 9.28 -4.64
N LEU A 241 -33.08 8.13 -4.75
CA LEU A 241 -31.66 8.01 -4.45
C LEU A 241 -30.86 8.95 -5.37
N TYR A 242 -29.91 9.67 -4.78
CA TYR A 242 -29.04 10.54 -5.55
C TYR A 242 -27.64 10.63 -4.95
N THR A 243 -26.67 10.96 -5.79
CA THR A 243 -25.31 11.28 -5.39
C THR A 243 -25.14 12.80 -5.46
N PRO A 244 -24.95 13.51 -4.35
CA PRO A 244 -24.71 14.95 -4.41
C PRO A 244 -23.37 15.24 -5.06
N ASP A 245 -23.33 16.32 -5.83
CA ASP A 245 -22.07 16.95 -6.21
C ASP A 245 -21.52 17.72 -4.99
N ILE A 246 -20.39 17.23 -4.47
CA ILE A 246 -19.68 17.82 -3.33
C ILE A 246 -18.30 18.17 -3.85
N GLU A 247 -18.01 19.47 -3.88
CA GLU A 247 -16.71 19.96 -4.30
C GLU A 247 -15.61 19.31 -3.43
N SER A 248 -14.49 18.91 -4.04
CA SER A 248 -13.33 18.38 -3.32
C SER A 248 -13.64 17.24 -2.33
N SER A 249 -14.46 16.26 -2.72
CA SER A 249 -14.86 15.11 -1.89
C SER A 249 -13.71 14.17 -1.44
N ASN A 250 -12.43 14.52 -1.68
CA ASN A 250 -11.26 13.67 -1.44
C ASN A 250 -11.41 12.25 -2.05
N HIS A 251 -12.03 12.15 -3.23
CA HIS A 251 -12.36 10.87 -3.91
C HIS A 251 -13.35 9.97 -3.14
N LEU A 252 -14.12 10.54 -2.19
CA LEU A 252 -15.22 9.84 -1.54
C LEU A 252 -16.49 9.97 -2.37
N ASN A 253 -17.19 8.86 -2.52
CA ASN A 253 -18.44 8.82 -3.27
C ASN A 253 -19.60 8.77 -2.28
N TYR A 254 -20.49 9.75 -2.37
CA TYR A 254 -21.63 9.86 -1.48
C TYR A 254 -22.91 9.42 -2.17
N LEU A 255 -23.75 8.70 -1.43
CA LEU A 255 -25.10 8.32 -1.85
C LEU A 255 -26.08 8.67 -0.75
N PHE A 256 -27.14 9.39 -1.11
CA PHE A 256 -28.16 9.88 -0.20
C PHE A 256 -29.48 9.20 -0.47
N ASN A 257 -30.13 8.77 0.61
CA ASN A 257 -31.53 8.36 0.60
C ASN A 257 -32.39 9.44 1.25
N PRO A 258 -33.08 10.28 0.47
CA PRO A 258 -33.88 11.37 1.03
C PRO A 258 -35.16 10.89 1.73
N ILE A 259 -35.54 9.62 1.60
CA ILE A 259 -36.74 9.07 2.24
C ILE A 259 -36.57 8.95 3.76
N ASP A 260 -35.42 8.43 4.19
CA ASP A 260 -35.08 8.20 5.60
C ASP A 260 -33.91 9.10 6.08
N GLY A 261 -33.32 9.88 5.17
CA GLY A 261 -32.16 10.72 5.43
C GLY A 261 -30.87 9.92 5.63
N MET A 262 -30.80 8.68 5.16
CA MET A 262 -29.59 7.87 5.24
C MET A 262 -28.51 8.35 4.28
N VAL A 263 -27.26 8.20 4.72
CA VAL A 263 -26.06 8.55 3.96
C VAL A 263 -25.16 7.33 3.88
N TYR A 264 -24.62 7.12 2.68
CA TYR A 264 -23.64 6.09 2.38
C TYR A 264 -22.41 6.76 1.79
N VAL A 265 -21.23 6.29 2.21
CA VAL A 265 -19.93 6.75 1.71
C VAL A 265 -19.19 5.52 1.19
N ASN A 266 -18.95 5.49 -0.11
CA ASN A 266 -18.52 4.29 -0.82
C ASN A 266 -19.48 3.11 -0.53
N GLN A 267 -18.96 2.02 0.04
CA GLN A 267 -19.76 0.86 0.46
C GLN A 267 -20.30 0.94 1.90
N PHE A 268 -19.95 1.98 2.65
CA PHE A 268 -20.23 2.06 4.09
C PHE A 268 -21.47 2.91 4.36
N ALA A 269 -22.38 2.40 5.19
CA ALA A 269 -23.54 3.14 5.65
C ALA A 269 -23.20 3.95 6.92
N PHE A 270 -23.80 5.13 7.07
CA PHE A 270 -23.86 5.81 8.35
C PHE A 270 -24.76 5.02 9.33
N ASP A 271 -24.66 5.33 10.63
CA ASP A 271 -25.44 4.64 11.66
C ASP A 271 -26.90 5.12 11.62
N PRO A 272 -27.88 4.24 11.28
CA PRO A 272 -29.27 4.63 11.14
C PRO A 272 -29.88 5.21 12.41
N LYS A 273 -29.29 4.98 13.59
CA LYS A 273 -29.74 5.58 14.86
C LYS A 273 -29.72 7.11 14.83
N PHE A 274 -28.85 7.72 14.02
CA PHE A 274 -28.73 9.17 13.93
C PHE A 274 -29.29 9.73 12.61
N ALA A 275 -29.96 8.92 11.80
CA ALA A 275 -30.75 9.45 10.69
C ALA A 275 -31.98 10.22 11.22
N PRO A 276 -32.51 11.22 10.48
CA PRO A 276 -32.05 11.68 9.17
C PRO A 276 -30.79 12.56 9.26
N TYR A 277 -29.90 12.41 8.28
CA TYR A 277 -28.73 13.26 8.11
C TYR A 277 -28.98 14.33 7.06
N HIS A 278 -28.46 15.52 7.31
CA HIS A 278 -28.46 16.63 6.38
C HIS A 278 -27.03 17.04 6.05
N LEU A 279 -26.74 17.23 4.76
CA LEU A 279 -25.47 17.78 4.32
C LEU A 279 -25.34 19.22 4.85
N LEU A 280 -24.23 19.53 5.52
CA LEU A 280 -24.02 20.85 6.10
C LEU A 280 -23.69 21.90 5.03
N SER A 281 -22.80 21.57 4.10
CA SER A 281 -22.47 22.39 2.93
C SER A 281 -21.92 21.49 1.82
N LYS A 282 -22.19 21.87 0.57
CA LYS A 282 -21.58 21.24 -0.62
C LYS A 282 -20.21 21.83 -0.97
N TYR A 283 -19.86 22.98 -0.40
CA TYR A 283 -18.61 23.70 -0.67
C TYR A 283 -17.52 23.22 0.31
N ALA A 284 -16.33 22.91 -0.21
CA ALA A 284 -15.28 22.25 0.58
C ALA A 284 -13.90 22.92 0.54
N GLU A 285 -13.75 24.09 -0.09
CA GLU A 285 -12.45 24.79 -0.15
C GLU A 285 -11.87 25.08 1.25
N HIS A 286 -12.76 25.32 2.22
CA HIS A 286 -12.42 25.49 3.64
C HIS A 286 -12.83 24.30 4.51
N SER A 287 -12.98 23.10 3.92
CA SER A 287 -13.23 21.88 4.68
C SER A 287 -12.44 20.68 4.17
N ASN A 288 -11.72 20.04 5.10
CA ASN A 288 -11.09 18.75 4.84
C ASN A 288 -12.05 17.55 4.87
N HIS A 289 -13.29 17.75 5.35
CA HIS A 289 -14.27 16.68 5.57
C HIS A 289 -15.65 17.14 5.12
N THR A 290 -16.40 16.29 4.42
CA THR A 290 -17.84 16.52 4.23
C THR A 290 -18.54 16.33 5.57
N LEU A 291 -19.23 17.38 6.03
CA LEU A 291 -19.91 17.39 7.31
C LEU A 291 -21.42 17.18 7.13
N PHE A 292 -21.98 16.39 8.04
CA PHE A 292 -23.39 16.07 8.13
C PHE A 292 -23.90 16.45 9.50
N TYR A 293 -25.17 16.83 9.60
CA TYR A 293 -25.79 17.14 10.87
C TYR A 293 -27.16 16.50 11.01
N ASN A 294 -27.58 16.36 12.25
CA ASN A 294 -28.96 16.10 12.66
C ASN A 294 -29.24 16.87 13.97
N ASP A 295 -30.36 16.60 14.62
CA ASP A 295 -30.71 17.26 15.88
C ASP A 295 -29.78 16.93 17.06
N SER A 296 -28.98 15.89 16.96
CA SER A 296 -28.11 15.40 18.03
C SER A 296 -26.64 15.76 17.83
N GLY A 297 -26.16 16.07 16.62
CA GLY A 297 -24.73 16.26 16.41
C GLY A 297 -24.28 16.57 14.99
N ILE A 298 -22.97 16.76 14.89
CA ILE A 298 -22.20 16.87 13.65
C ILE A 298 -21.43 15.57 13.42
N TYR A 299 -21.41 15.10 12.19
CA TYR A 299 -20.85 13.82 11.79
C TYR A 299 -20.00 13.96 10.52
N TYR A 300 -19.03 13.07 10.37
CA TYR A 300 -18.16 12.99 9.19
C TYR A 300 -17.71 11.55 8.97
N PHE A 301 -17.22 11.25 7.77
CA PHE A 301 -16.60 9.95 7.47
C PHE A 301 -15.08 10.01 7.67
N ASP A 302 -14.55 9.13 8.52
CA ASP A 302 -13.11 8.97 8.71
C ASP A 302 -12.61 7.92 7.71
N VAL A 303 -11.86 8.36 6.71
CA VAL A 303 -11.38 7.51 5.61
C VAL A 303 -10.41 6.42 6.07
N ASN A 304 -9.68 6.63 7.17
CA ASN A 304 -8.72 5.64 7.67
C ASN A 304 -9.41 4.57 8.53
N LYS A 305 -10.50 4.95 9.20
CA LYS A 305 -11.30 4.01 10.01
C LYS A 305 -12.49 3.41 9.24
N GLU A 306 -12.72 3.87 8.01
CA GLU A 306 -13.79 3.44 7.12
C GLU A 306 -15.19 3.49 7.77
N ARG A 307 -15.44 4.52 8.57
CA ARG A 307 -16.71 4.67 9.28
C ARG A 307 -17.06 6.11 9.60
N MET A 308 -18.35 6.32 9.81
CA MET A 308 -18.88 7.55 10.35
C MET A 308 -18.40 7.77 11.79
N LEU A 309 -18.01 9.00 12.12
CA LEU A 309 -17.71 9.47 13.46
C LEU A 309 -18.52 10.73 13.77
N ARG A 310 -18.86 10.90 15.06
CA ARG A 310 -19.44 12.13 15.59
C ARG A 310 -18.32 13.10 15.97
N ALA A 311 -18.38 14.32 15.45
CA ALA A 311 -17.44 15.41 15.76
C ALA A 311 -17.85 16.19 17.01
N GLY A 312 -19.15 16.37 17.26
CA GLY A 312 -19.64 17.14 18.40
C GLY A 312 -21.15 17.36 18.36
N ASP A 313 -21.64 18.18 19.30
CA ASP A 313 -23.03 18.63 19.33
C ASP A 313 -23.32 19.53 18.12
N ASN A 314 -24.58 19.60 17.68
CA ASN A 314 -24.97 20.42 16.54
C ASN A 314 -25.14 21.90 16.99
N PRO A 315 -24.26 22.83 16.56
CA PRO A 315 -24.37 24.24 16.96
C PRO A 315 -25.48 25.00 16.20
N PHE A 316 -26.09 24.39 15.18
CA PHE A 316 -27.14 24.99 14.36
C PHE A 316 -28.56 24.75 14.93
N LEU A 317 -28.69 24.03 16.04
CA LEU A 317 -29.97 23.65 16.64
C LEU A 317 -30.84 24.85 17.03
N GLY A 318 -32.13 24.77 16.67
CA GLY A 318 -33.15 25.76 17.03
C GLY A 318 -32.95 27.15 16.41
N GLN A 319 -32.00 27.28 15.48
CA GLN A 319 -31.64 28.54 14.82
C GLN A 319 -31.85 28.43 13.32
N SER A 320 -32.30 29.53 12.70
CA SER A 320 -32.60 29.59 11.27
C SER A 320 -31.39 30.01 10.46
N PHE A 321 -30.28 29.27 10.59
CA PHE A 321 -29.07 29.54 9.82
C PHE A 321 -29.30 29.36 8.32
N LYS A 322 -28.80 30.30 7.53
CA LYS A 322 -28.70 30.21 6.07
C LYS A 322 -27.25 30.30 5.67
N GLU A 323 -26.83 29.47 4.72
CA GLU A 323 -25.54 29.61 4.07
C GLU A 323 -25.56 30.87 3.19
N ILE A 324 -24.92 31.94 3.64
CA ILE A 324 -24.91 33.26 2.96
C ILE A 324 -23.74 33.41 1.99
N ALA A 325 -22.69 32.59 2.18
CA ALA A 325 -21.55 32.41 1.30
C ALA A 325 -21.04 30.97 1.49
N PRO A 326 -20.25 30.40 0.56
CA PRO A 326 -19.69 29.06 0.69
C PRO A 326 -19.10 28.77 2.08
N ALA A 327 -19.67 27.78 2.76
CA ALA A 327 -19.32 27.34 4.11
C ALA A 327 -19.43 28.41 5.22
N ILE A 328 -20.21 29.48 4.99
CA ILE A 328 -20.46 30.58 5.93
C ILE A 328 -21.96 30.74 6.13
N PHE A 329 -22.39 30.62 7.39
CA PHE A 329 -23.77 30.54 7.81
C PHE A 329 -24.15 31.68 8.74
N SER A 330 -25.33 32.27 8.55
CA SER A 330 -25.86 33.27 9.48
C SER A 330 -27.35 33.08 9.74
N ASP A 331 -27.76 33.28 10.99
CA ASP A 331 -29.15 33.41 11.41
C ASP A 331 -29.55 34.88 11.67
N GLY A 332 -28.63 35.82 11.38
CA GLY A 332 -28.76 37.25 11.65
C GLY A 332 -28.23 37.71 13.02
N GLN A 333 -28.07 36.81 14.00
CA GLN A 333 -27.50 37.10 15.32
C GLN A 333 -26.09 36.55 15.49
N GLN A 334 -25.78 35.47 14.78
CA GLN A 334 -24.52 34.76 14.82
C GLN A 334 -24.02 34.52 13.38
N LEU A 335 -22.71 34.35 13.28
CA LEU A 335 -22.04 33.88 12.08
C LEU A 335 -21.25 32.62 12.46
N LEU A 336 -21.61 31.50 11.85
CA LEU A 336 -20.86 30.25 11.93
C LEU A 336 -20.18 30.00 10.59
N TYR A 337 -18.99 29.41 10.59
CA TYR A 337 -18.31 29.08 9.34
C TYR A 337 -17.38 27.87 9.50
N LEU A 338 -17.09 27.20 8.39
CA LEU A 338 -16.12 26.10 8.36
C LEU A 338 -14.72 26.65 8.14
N GLN A 339 -13.73 26.05 8.80
CA GLN A 339 -12.32 26.32 8.54
C GLN A 339 -11.50 25.04 8.58
N ALA A 340 -10.71 24.82 7.54
CA ALA A 340 -9.81 23.69 7.41
C ALA A 340 -8.43 24.02 8.01
N ARG A 341 -7.76 23.00 8.55
CA ARG A 341 -6.33 23.01 8.84
C ARG A 341 -5.72 21.67 8.54
N GLU A 342 -4.53 21.69 7.93
CA GLU A 342 -3.65 20.53 7.91
C GLU A 342 -2.48 20.72 8.88
N TYR A 343 -2.23 19.71 9.70
CA TYR A 343 -1.03 19.66 10.54
C TYR A 343 -0.13 18.55 10.03
N ARG A 344 1.15 18.85 9.85
CA ARG A 344 2.18 17.85 9.59
C ARG A 344 3.19 17.83 10.72
N SER A 345 3.56 16.64 11.18
CA SER A 345 4.70 16.47 12.07
C SER A 345 5.97 17.01 11.40
N SER A 346 6.88 17.59 12.18
CA SER A 346 8.17 18.11 11.68
C SER A 346 9.03 17.06 10.98
N LYS A 347 8.84 15.78 11.31
CA LYS A 347 9.53 14.63 10.70
C LYS A 347 8.81 14.08 9.45
N GLY A 348 7.69 14.68 9.03
CA GLY A 348 6.89 14.23 7.89
C GLY A 348 6.23 12.84 8.06
N SER A 349 6.25 12.30 9.28
CA SER A 349 5.82 10.93 9.59
C SER A 349 4.33 10.79 9.87
N SER A 350 3.68 11.88 10.24
CA SER A 350 2.24 11.95 10.44
C SER A 350 1.71 13.28 9.95
N SER A 351 0.49 13.24 9.43
CA SER A 351 -0.30 14.42 9.13
C SER A 351 -1.70 14.24 9.68
N SER A 352 -2.35 15.32 10.09
CA SER A 352 -3.76 15.30 10.44
C SER A 352 -4.50 16.35 9.65
N LYS A 353 -5.62 15.95 9.07
CA LYS A 353 -6.58 16.86 8.46
C LYS A 353 -7.66 17.21 9.46
N VAL A 354 -7.98 18.50 9.58
CA VAL A 354 -8.96 19.02 10.53
C VAL A 354 -9.96 19.91 9.80
N THR A 355 -11.24 19.80 10.14
CA THR A 355 -12.29 20.77 9.82
C THR A 355 -12.89 21.25 11.13
N ARG A 356 -13.03 22.56 11.31
CA ARG A 356 -13.71 23.16 12.46
C ARG A 356 -14.98 23.87 12.05
N ILE A 357 -15.96 23.88 12.94
CA ILE A 357 -17.06 24.83 12.92
C ILE A 357 -16.70 25.92 13.93
N LEU A 358 -16.57 27.15 13.44
CA LEU A 358 -16.16 28.32 14.20
C LEU A 358 -17.34 29.28 14.33
N LYS A 359 -17.43 29.98 15.46
CA LYS A 359 -18.32 31.11 15.68
C LYS A 359 -17.51 32.39 15.65
N LEU A 360 -17.94 33.37 14.86
CA LEU A 360 -17.37 34.72 14.89
C LEU A 360 -17.66 35.40 16.24
N ASP A 361 -16.63 35.91 16.91
CA ASP A 361 -16.74 36.59 18.21
C ASP A 361 -16.83 38.12 18.08
N GLU A 362 -16.86 38.63 16.85
CA GLU A 362 -16.99 40.06 16.58
C GLU A 362 -18.47 40.52 16.62
N PRO A 363 -18.76 41.73 17.12
CA PRO A 363 -20.14 42.19 17.26
C PRO A 363 -20.87 42.28 15.92
N LEU A 364 -22.00 41.57 15.80
CA LEU A 364 -22.92 41.68 14.67
C LEU A 364 -23.95 42.75 14.98
N VAL A 365 -23.76 43.94 14.40
CA VAL A 365 -24.56 45.14 14.70
C VAL A 365 -25.59 45.46 13.61
N SER A 366 -25.55 44.75 12.48
CA SER A 366 -26.49 44.90 11.37
C SER A 366 -26.66 43.57 10.62
N THR A 367 -27.53 43.56 9.61
CA THR A 367 -27.63 42.46 8.65
C THR A 367 -26.42 42.46 7.72
N TRP A 368 -25.92 41.27 7.39
CA TRP A 368 -24.84 41.08 6.42
C TRP A 368 -25.23 41.59 5.03
N GLN A 369 -24.36 42.43 4.45
CA GLN A 369 -24.53 42.97 3.10
C GLN A 369 -23.30 42.62 2.26
N GLN A 370 -23.52 41.92 1.14
CA GLN A 370 -22.46 41.66 0.18
C GLN A 370 -22.20 42.92 -0.66
N LEU A 371 -20.94 43.37 -0.71
CA LEU A 371 -20.52 44.51 -1.51
C LEU A 371 -20.10 44.11 -2.93
N GLY A 372 -19.62 42.87 -3.10
CA GLY A 372 -19.30 42.29 -4.39
C GLY A 372 -18.43 41.04 -4.28
N ASN A 373 -18.29 40.33 -5.40
CA ASN A 373 -17.40 39.19 -5.53
C ASN A 373 -15.97 39.66 -5.85
N VAL A 374 -14.99 38.90 -5.40
CA VAL A 374 -13.58 39.04 -5.80
C VAL A 374 -13.34 38.14 -7.01
N ASN A 375 -12.47 38.57 -7.93
CA ASN A 375 -12.29 37.91 -9.22
C ASN A 375 -11.91 36.42 -9.10
N TYR A 376 -12.21 35.64 -10.14
CA TYR A 376 -11.91 34.21 -10.26
C TYR A 376 -12.46 33.33 -9.12
N ASN A 377 -13.60 33.72 -8.53
CA ASN A 377 -14.19 33.05 -7.36
C ASN A 377 -13.20 32.96 -6.18
N SER A 378 -12.30 33.94 -6.04
CA SER A 378 -11.34 33.95 -4.94
C SER A 378 -12.01 34.21 -3.58
N GLY A 379 -13.20 34.83 -3.59
CA GLY A 379 -13.94 35.15 -2.39
C GLY A 379 -14.93 36.29 -2.62
N SER A 380 -15.35 36.94 -1.54
CA SER A 380 -16.32 38.04 -1.60
C SER A 380 -16.11 39.04 -0.46
N VAL A 381 -16.49 40.30 -0.71
CA VAL A 381 -16.40 41.38 0.28
C VAL A 381 -17.77 41.64 0.87
N TRP A 382 -17.83 41.68 2.21
CA TRP A 382 -19.04 41.82 2.99
C TRP A 382 -18.94 42.95 4.00
N LYS A 383 -20.09 43.45 4.42
CA LYS A 383 -20.23 44.50 5.42
C LYS A 383 -21.22 44.08 6.50
N ASN A 384 -20.87 44.35 7.75
CA ASN A 384 -21.78 44.29 8.90
C ASN A 384 -21.63 45.57 9.72
N GLY A 385 -22.65 46.44 9.69
CA GLY A 385 -22.56 47.76 10.33
C GLY A 385 -21.48 48.62 9.67
N ASN A 386 -20.45 49.01 10.43
CA ASN A 386 -19.30 49.76 9.91
C ASN A 386 -18.06 48.88 9.66
N ALA A 387 -18.14 47.57 9.95
CA ALA A 387 -17.04 46.64 9.74
C ALA A 387 -17.14 45.97 8.37
N PHE A 388 -15.97 45.68 7.80
CA PHE A 388 -15.82 45.07 6.48
C PHE A 388 -15.03 43.77 6.57
N TYR A 389 -15.47 42.79 5.81
CA TYR A 389 -14.95 41.43 5.86
C TYR A 389 -14.65 40.92 4.46
N TYR A 390 -13.59 40.12 4.35
CA TYR A 390 -13.31 39.30 3.19
C TYR A 390 -13.60 37.84 3.55
N PHE A 391 -14.53 37.23 2.82
CA PHE A 391 -14.87 35.81 2.91
C PHE A 391 -14.11 35.08 1.80
N ASP A 392 -13.12 34.29 2.20
CA ASP A 392 -12.22 33.59 1.29
C ASP A 392 -12.88 32.36 0.64
N GLN A 393 -12.43 32.02 -0.57
CA GLN A 393 -12.78 30.84 -1.36
C GLN A 393 -11.52 30.23 -2.03
N LEU A 394 -10.31 30.58 -1.57
CA LEU A 394 -9.06 30.04 -2.14
C LEU A 394 -8.55 28.86 -1.30
N GLY A 395 -8.76 28.90 0.00
CA GLY A 395 -8.44 27.82 0.93
C GLY A 395 -6.95 27.68 1.26
N ASP A 396 -6.65 26.76 2.18
CA ASP A 396 -5.31 26.56 2.76
C ASP A 396 -4.26 26.13 1.70
N SER A 397 -4.71 25.50 0.60
CA SER A 397 -3.84 25.13 -0.53
C SER A 397 -3.16 26.34 -1.18
N GLN A 398 -3.80 27.51 -1.07
CA GLN A 398 -3.30 28.78 -1.54
C GLN A 398 -2.68 29.60 -0.40
N LEU A 399 -2.27 28.98 0.71
CA LEU A 399 -1.67 29.66 1.87
C LEU A 399 -2.55 30.75 2.50
N ILE A 400 -3.85 30.77 2.18
CA ILE A 400 -4.85 31.64 2.79
C ILE A 400 -5.64 30.79 3.77
N ARG A 401 -5.27 30.92 5.05
CA ARG A 401 -5.61 29.91 6.08
C ARG A 401 -6.97 30.11 6.71
N ALA A 402 -7.43 31.35 6.78
CA ALA A 402 -8.70 31.68 7.42
C ALA A 402 -9.80 31.81 6.38
N THR A 403 -11.02 31.48 6.77
CA THR A 403 -12.20 31.63 5.91
C THR A 403 -12.77 33.04 5.99
N VAL A 404 -12.62 33.70 7.14
CA VAL A 404 -13.14 35.03 7.41
C VAL A 404 -12.02 35.96 7.87
N TYR A 405 -11.78 37.00 7.08
CA TYR A 405 -10.83 38.08 7.41
C TYR A 405 -11.56 39.39 7.69
N HIS A 406 -11.18 40.08 8.76
CA HIS A 406 -11.56 41.47 9.02
C HIS A 406 -10.63 42.40 8.22
N ILE A 407 -11.21 43.23 7.36
CA ILE A 407 -10.48 44.24 6.57
C ILE A 407 -10.22 45.49 7.44
N ARG A 408 -8.96 45.73 7.78
CA ARG A 408 -8.52 46.86 8.63
C ARG A 408 -8.22 48.12 7.82
N ASP A 409 -7.77 47.95 6.58
CA ASP A 409 -7.47 49.05 5.65
C ASP A 409 -8.63 49.23 4.65
N PRO A 410 -9.39 50.35 4.71
CA PRO A 410 -10.48 50.62 3.79
C PRO A 410 -10.07 50.65 2.31
N GLN A 411 -8.79 50.95 2.00
CA GLN A 411 -8.31 50.95 0.61
C GLN A 411 -8.33 49.55 0.01
N THR A 412 -8.10 48.51 0.81
CA THR A 412 -8.13 47.10 0.38
C THR A 412 -9.49 46.69 -0.18
N ILE A 413 -10.59 47.31 0.28
CA ILE A 413 -11.94 47.03 -0.24
C ILE A 413 -12.04 47.38 -1.73
N GLN A 414 -11.51 48.54 -2.12
CA GLN A 414 -11.51 48.97 -3.53
C GLN A 414 -10.60 48.07 -4.37
N SER A 415 -9.45 47.66 -3.85
CA SER A 415 -8.55 46.73 -4.53
C SER A 415 -9.21 45.37 -4.76
N LEU A 416 -9.84 44.78 -3.74
CA LEU A 416 -10.56 43.51 -3.85
C LEU A 416 -11.68 43.57 -4.91
N LEU A 417 -12.44 44.67 -4.95
CA LEU A 417 -13.63 44.79 -5.81
C LEU A 417 -13.34 45.29 -7.23
N LYS A 418 -12.32 46.12 -7.45
CA LYS A 418 -12.10 46.81 -8.74
C LYS A 418 -10.84 46.38 -9.47
N THR A 419 -9.74 46.11 -8.77
CA THR A 419 -8.45 45.86 -9.42
C THR A 419 -8.22 44.39 -9.75
N GLN A 420 -9.15 43.51 -9.39
CA GLN A 420 -9.10 42.08 -9.70
C GLN A 420 -7.77 41.43 -9.24
N PRO A 421 -7.50 41.41 -7.94
CA PRO A 421 -6.21 40.98 -7.40
C PRO A 421 -5.91 39.51 -7.70
N ARG A 422 -4.62 39.20 -7.77
CA ARG A 422 -4.12 37.83 -7.77
C ARG A 422 -4.08 37.29 -6.35
N THR A 423 -4.00 35.97 -6.21
CA THR A 423 -3.81 35.29 -4.93
C THR A 423 -2.62 35.83 -4.13
N ASP A 424 -1.51 36.18 -4.80
CA ASP A 424 -0.32 36.74 -4.13
C ASP A 424 -0.58 38.13 -3.54
N ASP A 425 -1.42 38.95 -4.16
CA ASP A 425 -1.80 40.27 -3.63
C ASP A 425 -2.62 40.10 -2.33
N ILE A 426 -3.51 39.10 -2.30
CA ILE A 426 -4.32 38.76 -1.12
C ILE A 426 -3.42 38.30 0.02
N ARG A 427 -2.44 37.42 -0.25
CA ARG A 427 -1.44 36.99 0.74
C ARG A 427 -0.65 38.19 1.28
N GLN A 428 -0.18 39.06 0.39
CA GLN A 428 0.56 40.25 0.79
C GLN A 428 -0.26 41.16 1.72
N TRP A 429 -1.53 41.40 1.44
CA TRP A 429 -2.38 42.20 2.33
C TRP A 429 -2.65 41.54 3.69
N ILE A 430 -2.67 40.21 3.76
CA ILE A 430 -2.75 39.47 5.02
C ILE A 430 -1.43 39.64 5.80
N ASP A 431 -0.29 39.48 5.13
CA ASP A 431 1.03 39.63 5.74
C ASP A 431 1.26 41.07 6.25
N GLU A 432 0.81 42.07 5.49
CA GLU A 432 0.83 43.49 5.85
C GLU A 432 -0.21 43.88 6.92
N GLN A 433 -0.99 42.92 7.46
CA GLN A 433 -2.04 43.14 8.46
C GLN A 433 -3.17 44.08 8.00
N LYS A 434 -3.31 44.32 6.69
CA LYS A 434 -4.46 45.03 6.10
C LYS A 434 -5.72 44.19 6.17
N MET A 435 -5.56 42.87 6.18
CA MET A 435 -6.60 41.89 6.48
C MET A 435 -6.10 40.96 7.58
N VAL A 436 -6.92 40.75 8.62
CA VAL A 436 -6.55 39.89 9.76
C VAL A 436 -7.63 38.85 9.98
N GLU A 437 -7.23 37.61 10.31
CA GLU A 437 -8.19 36.56 10.66
C GLU A 437 -9.14 37.07 11.75
N ALA A 438 -10.44 36.90 11.51
CA ALA A 438 -11.45 37.39 12.44
C ALA A 438 -11.42 36.57 13.75
N LYS A 439 -11.70 37.24 14.87
CA LYS A 439 -11.74 36.58 16.18
C LYS A 439 -12.87 35.56 16.23
N HIS A 440 -12.59 34.38 16.79
CA HIS A 440 -13.55 33.29 16.76
C HIS A 440 -13.39 32.31 17.93
N THR A 441 -14.47 31.59 18.19
CA THR A 441 -14.54 30.46 19.12
C THR A 441 -14.80 29.17 18.35
N THR A 442 -13.99 28.14 18.59
CA THR A 442 -14.22 26.80 18.03
C THR A 442 -15.38 26.12 18.75
N LEU A 443 -16.40 25.70 18.00
CA LEU A 443 -17.56 24.98 18.55
C LEU A 443 -17.42 23.46 18.37
N VAL A 444 -16.95 23.03 17.20
CA VAL A 444 -16.84 21.60 16.83
C VAL A 444 -15.56 21.38 16.03
N GLU A 445 -14.93 20.22 16.21
CA GLU A 445 -13.74 19.80 15.45
C GLU A 445 -13.91 18.36 14.92
N ALA A 446 -13.82 18.20 13.60
CA ALA A 446 -13.67 16.90 12.93
C ALA A 446 -12.20 16.70 12.56
N LYS A 447 -11.66 15.51 12.86
CA LYS A 447 -10.23 15.22 12.69
C LYS A 447 -9.98 13.82 12.15
N THR A 448 -9.13 13.74 11.13
CA THR A 448 -8.59 12.49 10.58
C THR A 448 -7.07 12.49 10.68
N ASP A 449 -6.51 11.50 11.38
CA ASP A 449 -5.07 11.34 11.57
C ASP A 449 -4.50 10.32 10.57
N ASN A 450 -3.54 10.74 9.75
CA ASN A 450 -2.74 9.89 8.87
C ASN A 450 -1.39 9.60 9.53
N ARG A 451 -1.04 8.32 9.67
CA ARG A 451 0.31 7.89 10.08
C ARG A 451 0.98 7.21 8.91
N SER A 452 2.22 7.59 8.64
CA SER A 452 3.05 6.96 7.63
C SER A 452 3.66 5.69 8.21
N ASP A 453 3.22 4.52 7.74
CA ASP A 453 3.72 3.21 8.15
C ASP A 453 5.17 2.91 7.68
N LYS A 454 5.83 3.88 7.04
CA LYS A 454 7.24 3.80 6.61
C LYS A 454 8.21 3.47 7.76
N TYR A 455 7.80 3.63 9.02
CA TYR A 455 8.58 3.24 10.19
C TYR A 455 8.87 1.74 10.27
N TRP A 456 7.95 0.87 9.83
CA TRP A 456 8.15 -0.57 9.91
C TRP A 456 9.33 -1.04 9.07
N ALA A 457 9.55 -0.44 7.90
CA ALA A 457 10.68 -0.76 7.02
C ALA A 457 12.06 -0.56 7.69
N PHE A 458 12.18 0.42 8.59
CA PHE A 458 13.44 0.70 9.32
C PHE A 458 13.55 0.01 10.67
N ILE A 459 12.41 -0.25 11.34
CA ILE A 459 12.39 -0.88 12.67
C ILE A 459 12.63 -2.39 12.57
N ILE A 460 12.12 -3.06 11.52
CA ILE A 460 12.27 -4.51 11.35
C ILE A 460 13.76 -4.95 11.33
N PRO A 461 14.67 -4.30 10.57
CA PRO A 461 16.10 -4.61 10.63
C PRO A 461 16.72 -4.38 12.02
N LEU A 462 16.33 -3.30 12.71
CA LEU A 462 16.86 -2.95 14.03
C LEU A 462 16.45 -3.99 15.10
N ILE A 463 15.18 -4.40 15.09
CA ILE A 463 14.67 -5.46 15.96
C ILE A 463 15.45 -6.76 15.72
N PHE A 464 15.74 -7.07 14.46
CA PHE A 464 16.51 -8.27 14.11
C PHE A 464 17.94 -8.24 14.71
N VAL A 465 18.62 -7.09 14.66
CA VAL A 465 19.95 -6.90 15.29
C VAL A 465 19.88 -7.06 16.81
N VAL A 466 18.85 -6.52 17.46
CA VAL A 466 18.67 -6.62 18.92
C VAL A 466 18.41 -8.08 19.34
N ILE A 467 17.54 -8.79 18.65
CA ILE A 467 17.25 -10.21 18.91
C ILE A 467 18.51 -11.07 18.71
N PHE A 468 19.27 -10.84 17.63
CA PHE A 468 20.52 -11.56 17.38
C PHE A 468 21.56 -11.31 18.49
N SER A 469 21.70 -10.06 18.92
CA SER A 469 22.60 -9.67 20.00
C SER A 469 22.20 -10.31 21.34
N ALA A 470 20.90 -10.34 21.65
CA ALA A 470 20.36 -10.97 22.85
C ALA A 470 20.58 -12.50 22.84
N LEU A 471 20.42 -13.16 21.68
CA LEU A 471 20.67 -14.58 21.51
C LEU A 471 22.16 -14.92 21.69
N ILE A 472 23.07 -14.14 21.09
CA ILE A 472 24.51 -14.28 21.32
C ILE A 472 24.85 -14.14 22.80
N TRP A 473 24.25 -13.17 23.49
CA TRP A 473 24.45 -12.97 24.91
C TRP A 473 23.90 -14.14 25.74
N LEU A 474 22.73 -14.68 25.39
CA LEU A 474 22.15 -15.86 26.04
C LEU A 474 23.04 -17.10 25.87
N PHE A 475 23.55 -17.35 24.66
CA PHE A 475 24.50 -18.44 24.41
C PHE A 475 25.78 -18.30 25.26
N LYS A 476 26.26 -17.07 25.47
CA LYS A 476 27.41 -16.78 26.33
C LYS A 476 27.08 -16.98 27.83
N ARG A 477 25.90 -16.55 28.28
CA ARG A 477 25.50 -16.60 29.70
C ARG A 477 25.36 -18.03 30.24
N PHE A 478 24.95 -18.98 29.40
CA PHE A 478 24.71 -20.37 29.80
C PHE A 478 25.88 -21.32 29.48
N ASN A 479 27.06 -20.80 29.10
CA ASN A 479 28.28 -21.59 28.90
C ASN A 479 28.09 -22.84 27.99
N LEU A 480 27.28 -22.69 26.93
CA LEU A 480 26.97 -23.77 26.00
C LEU A 480 28.21 -24.08 25.13
N ASN A 481 29.06 -25.00 25.58
CA ASN A 481 30.21 -25.50 24.83
C ASN A 481 29.77 -26.51 23.77
N PHE A 482 30.14 -26.24 22.51
CA PHE A 482 29.87 -27.17 21.41
C PHE A 482 31.09 -28.06 21.19
N ALA A 483 30.93 -29.37 21.37
CA ALA A 483 31.96 -30.33 21.00
C ALA A 483 32.30 -30.22 19.51
N PRO A 484 33.58 -30.32 19.11
CA PRO A 484 34.01 -30.15 17.71
C PRO A 484 33.43 -31.20 16.76
N PHE A 485 33.06 -32.36 17.30
CA PHE A 485 32.35 -33.42 16.61
C PHE A 485 31.53 -34.22 17.63
N TYR A 486 30.62 -35.05 17.12
CA TYR A 486 29.92 -36.07 17.90
C TYR A 486 29.76 -37.33 17.06
N ILE A 487 29.64 -38.48 17.73
CA ILE A 487 29.49 -39.77 17.08
C ILE A 487 28.05 -40.24 17.25
N ARG A 488 27.36 -40.51 16.14
CA ARG A 488 25.98 -41.00 16.13
C ARG A 488 25.74 -41.86 14.90
N ASN A 489 24.96 -42.93 15.05
CA ASN A 489 24.58 -43.82 13.94
C ASN A 489 25.79 -44.32 13.12
N HIS A 490 26.86 -44.77 13.80
CA HIS A 490 28.11 -45.24 13.18
C HIS A 490 28.81 -44.20 12.27
N LYS A 491 28.56 -42.89 12.50
CA LYS A 491 29.23 -41.79 11.81
C LYS A 491 29.81 -40.79 12.81
N LEU A 492 30.99 -40.26 12.50
CA LEU A 492 31.54 -39.06 13.12
C LEU A 492 31.01 -37.84 12.38
N ILE A 493 30.26 -37.00 13.07
CA ILE A 493 29.65 -35.79 12.52
C ILE A 493 30.39 -34.58 13.07
N VAL A 494 30.98 -33.80 12.17
CA VAL A 494 31.71 -32.58 12.53
C VAL A 494 30.71 -31.45 12.81
N SER A 495 30.92 -30.72 13.90
CA SER A 495 30.07 -29.60 14.32
C SER A 495 30.37 -28.31 13.52
N ASN A 496 30.39 -28.41 12.19
CA ASN A 496 30.53 -27.28 11.24
C ASN A 496 29.19 -26.94 10.56
N LEU A 497 29.16 -25.84 9.80
CA LEU A 497 27.96 -25.35 9.11
C LEU A 497 27.31 -26.41 8.20
N MET A 498 28.13 -27.25 7.56
CA MET A 498 27.69 -28.27 6.61
C MET A 498 27.41 -29.63 7.26
N LEU A 499 27.57 -29.75 8.59
CA LEU A 499 27.44 -30.99 9.37
C LEU A 499 28.09 -32.21 8.69
N THR A 500 29.33 -32.02 8.23
CA THR A 500 30.03 -33.04 7.44
C THR A 500 30.18 -34.33 8.25
N ALA A 501 29.74 -35.45 7.66
CA ALA A 501 29.70 -36.75 8.33
C ALA A 501 30.63 -37.77 7.65
N TYR A 502 31.36 -38.53 8.46
CA TYR A 502 32.28 -39.57 8.04
C TYR A 502 31.85 -40.91 8.64
N SER A 503 31.71 -41.95 7.82
CA SER A 503 31.46 -43.30 8.35
C SER A 503 32.64 -43.74 9.20
N ILE A 504 32.40 -44.30 10.39
CA ILE A 504 33.48 -44.76 11.28
C ILE A 504 34.39 -45.76 10.56
N THR A 505 33.80 -46.66 9.77
CA THR A 505 34.52 -47.67 8.97
C THR A 505 35.42 -47.09 7.89
N GLN A 506 35.24 -45.82 7.51
CA GLN A 506 36.06 -45.15 6.52
C GLN A 506 37.22 -44.39 7.16
N ILE A 507 37.18 -44.14 8.47
CA ILE A 507 38.16 -43.34 9.20
C ILE A 507 39.35 -44.23 9.56
N GLN A 508 40.51 -43.92 8.99
CA GLN A 508 41.77 -44.48 9.43
C GLN A 508 42.19 -43.87 10.76
N GLN A 509 42.21 -42.53 10.84
CA GLN A 509 42.56 -41.81 12.06
C GLN A 509 42.03 -40.38 12.08
N VAL A 510 41.96 -39.78 13.27
CA VAL A 510 41.75 -38.34 13.46
C VAL A 510 43.04 -37.69 13.94
N GLU A 511 43.49 -36.66 13.25
CA GLU A 511 44.73 -35.94 13.57
C GLU A 511 44.36 -34.61 14.24
N PHE A 512 44.91 -34.37 15.43
CA PHE A 512 44.78 -33.10 16.15
C PHE A 512 46.07 -32.28 16.04
N SER A 513 45.96 -30.95 16.04
CA SER A 513 47.10 -30.04 16.20
C SER A 513 46.69 -28.75 16.90
N ILE A 514 47.67 -28.02 17.43
CA ILE A 514 47.44 -26.74 18.12
C ILE A 514 48.27 -25.66 17.45
N ASN A 515 47.62 -24.57 17.05
CA ASN A 515 48.29 -23.42 16.44
C ASN A 515 48.12 -22.16 17.30
N ARG A 516 49.13 -21.28 17.28
CA ARG A 516 49.05 -19.98 17.92
C ARG A 516 48.18 -19.02 17.08
N THR A 517 47.24 -18.33 17.70
CA THR A 517 46.40 -17.37 16.99
C THR A 517 47.14 -16.05 16.76
N THR A 518 47.01 -15.45 15.58
CA THR A 518 47.73 -14.21 15.20
C THR A 518 47.11 -12.94 15.78
N ARG A 519 45.83 -12.99 16.20
CA ARG A 519 45.07 -11.82 16.68
C ARG A 519 44.82 -11.81 18.20
N ALA A 520 44.96 -12.93 18.90
CA ALA A 520 44.80 -13.02 20.35
C ALA A 520 46.01 -13.73 20.99
N LYS A 521 46.44 -13.31 22.18
CA LYS A 521 47.51 -14.00 22.94
C LYS A 521 47.01 -15.37 23.44
N GLY A 522 46.94 -16.36 22.56
CA GLY A 522 46.53 -17.74 22.89
C GLY A 522 46.53 -18.67 21.68
N TYR A 523 45.92 -19.85 21.85
CA TYR A 523 46.00 -20.98 20.93
C TYR A 523 44.60 -21.39 20.43
N ILE A 524 44.57 -22.07 19.29
CA ILE A 524 43.37 -22.69 18.71
C ILE A 524 43.66 -24.14 18.34
N GLY A 525 42.72 -25.03 18.62
CA GLY A 525 42.80 -26.43 18.24
C GLY A 525 42.37 -26.63 16.79
N HIS A 526 43.03 -27.55 16.10
CA HIS A 526 42.61 -28.05 14.80
C HIS A 526 42.47 -29.56 14.85
N PHE A 527 41.51 -30.09 14.11
CA PHE A 527 41.48 -31.51 13.83
C PHE A 527 41.16 -31.80 12.36
N ARG A 528 41.55 -32.98 11.91
CA ARG A 528 41.33 -33.46 10.54
C ARG A 528 41.01 -34.95 10.57
N VAL A 529 40.11 -35.38 9.70
CA VAL A 529 39.77 -36.78 9.50
C VAL A 529 40.57 -37.35 8.33
N VAL A 530 41.28 -38.45 8.55
CA VAL A 530 42.02 -39.20 7.53
C VAL A 530 41.30 -40.51 7.28
N GLN A 531 40.99 -40.81 6.02
CA GLN A 531 40.30 -42.02 5.61
C GLN A 531 41.26 -43.11 5.14
N HIS A 532 40.85 -44.37 5.22
CA HIS A 532 41.66 -45.53 4.77
C HIS A 532 42.08 -45.47 3.29
N ASN A 533 41.32 -44.75 2.46
CA ASN A 533 41.66 -44.51 1.04
C ASN A 533 42.67 -43.38 0.83
N GLY A 534 43.29 -42.86 1.89
CA GLY A 534 44.25 -41.75 1.86
C GLY A 534 43.64 -40.36 1.74
N LYS A 535 42.31 -40.22 1.57
CA LYS A 535 41.65 -38.91 1.52
C LYS A 535 41.68 -38.25 2.90
N ARG A 536 41.94 -36.94 2.89
CA ARG A 536 42.03 -36.12 4.10
C ARG A 536 40.96 -35.03 4.06
N SER A 537 40.29 -34.76 5.18
CA SER A 537 39.36 -33.63 5.28
C SER A 537 40.09 -32.29 5.25
N MET A 538 39.34 -31.20 5.13
CA MET A 538 39.84 -29.87 5.52
C MET A 538 40.17 -29.84 7.02
N ASN A 539 40.94 -28.83 7.45
CA ASN A 539 41.16 -28.57 8.88
C ASN A 539 39.89 -27.97 9.50
N PHE A 540 39.46 -28.52 10.62
CA PHE A 540 38.36 -28.00 11.41
C PHE A 540 38.90 -27.36 12.69
N ASN A 541 38.49 -26.13 12.96
CA ASN A 541 38.94 -25.37 14.12
C ASN A 541 38.05 -25.66 15.32
N PHE A 542 38.63 -25.68 16.52
CA PHE A 542 37.89 -25.79 17.76
C PHE A 542 38.58 -25.07 18.92
N SER A 543 37.79 -24.77 19.94
CA SER A 543 38.24 -24.26 21.23
C SER A 543 37.75 -25.18 22.35
N SER A 544 38.42 -25.14 23.49
CA SER A 544 38.02 -25.86 24.71
C SER A 544 36.73 -25.30 25.31
N LYS A 545 36.46 -24.01 25.06
CA LYS A 545 35.29 -23.28 25.57
C LYS A 545 34.83 -22.19 24.61
N LEU A 546 33.54 -21.82 24.67
CA LEU A 546 32.97 -20.71 23.92
C LEU A 546 33.28 -19.36 24.61
N SER A 547 34.52 -18.87 24.49
CA SER A 547 35.00 -17.64 25.15
C SER A 547 35.61 -16.63 24.17
N LEU A 548 35.58 -15.34 24.55
CA LEU A 548 36.34 -14.28 23.86
C LEU A 548 37.83 -14.30 24.21
N LYS A 549 38.22 -15.03 25.26
CA LYS A 549 39.63 -15.29 25.59
C LYS A 549 40.08 -16.53 24.83
N ALA A 550 41.20 -16.43 24.12
CA ALA A 550 41.83 -17.57 23.48
C ALA A 550 42.27 -18.61 24.52
N ASP A 551 42.27 -19.89 24.14
CA ASP A 551 42.68 -20.97 25.03
C ASP A 551 44.19 -20.92 25.29
N SER A 552 44.59 -21.36 26.48
CA SER A 552 45.98 -21.74 26.72
C SER A 552 46.29 -23.08 26.05
N GLN A 553 47.57 -23.33 25.76
CA GLN A 553 48.00 -24.60 25.20
C GLN A 553 47.68 -25.78 26.12
N ALA A 554 47.75 -25.58 27.45
CA ALA A 554 47.41 -26.59 28.44
C ALA A 554 45.92 -26.97 28.41
N GLU A 555 45.02 -25.97 28.29
CA GLU A 555 43.57 -26.21 28.19
C GLU A 555 43.21 -26.99 26.92
N LEU A 556 43.83 -26.67 25.78
CA LEU A 556 43.60 -27.40 24.54
C LEU A 556 44.16 -28.82 24.59
N ASN A 557 45.33 -29.04 25.19
CA ASN A 557 45.89 -30.39 25.37
C ASN A 557 44.94 -31.27 26.20
N GLN A 558 44.47 -30.78 27.34
CA GLN A 558 43.51 -31.51 28.18
C GLN A 558 42.21 -31.82 27.43
N TYR A 559 41.72 -30.87 26.62
CA TYR A 559 40.51 -31.10 25.85
C TYR A 559 40.73 -32.09 24.70
N ILE A 560 41.88 -32.06 24.02
CA ILE A 560 42.25 -33.05 23.00
C ILE A 560 42.29 -34.44 23.60
N GLU A 561 42.88 -34.63 24.79
CA GLU A 561 42.90 -35.94 25.46
C GLU A 561 41.49 -36.48 25.70
N GLN A 562 40.53 -35.63 26.07
CA GLN A 562 39.12 -36.03 26.23
C GLN A 562 38.51 -36.47 24.89
N LEU A 563 38.76 -35.72 23.82
CA LEU A 563 38.28 -36.05 22.47
C LEU A 563 38.91 -37.35 21.95
N GLN A 564 40.19 -37.59 22.20
CA GLN A 564 40.88 -38.83 21.83
C GLN A 564 40.29 -40.04 22.57
N LYS A 565 39.99 -39.91 23.87
CA LYS A 565 39.29 -40.96 24.64
C LYS A 565 37.91 -41.28 24.05
N GLN A 566 37.16 -40.25 23.67
CA GLN A 566 35.85 -40.41 23.03
C GLN A 566 35.94 -41.15 21.67
N LEU A 567 36.96 -40.85 20.88
CA LEU A 567 37.23 -41.54 19.61
C LEU A 567 37.64 -43.00 19.82
N ALA A 568 38.52 -43.26 20.80
CA ALA A 568 38.98 -44.60 21.13
C ALA A 568 37.85 -45.53 21.58
N GLN A 569 36.87 -45.01 22.34
CA GLN A 569 35.65 -45.75 22.71
C GLN A 569 34.85 -46.26 21.51
N HIS A 570 35.01 -45.64 20.35
CA HIS A 570 34.34 -46.00 19.10
C HIS A 570 35.29 -46.68 18.10
N GLY A 571 36.47 -47.14 18.55
CA GLY A 571 37.45 -47.84 17.73
C GLY A 571 38.20 -46.95 16.73
N ILE A 572 38.14 -45.63 16.88
CA ILE A 572 38.80 -44.68 15.98
C ILE A 572 40.17 -44.31 16.54
N GLN A 573 41.23 -44.53 15.76
CA GLN A 573 42.58 -44.11 16.13
C GLN A 573 42.71 -42.58 16.05
N SER A 574 43.52 -42.00 16.93
CA SER A 574 43.80 -40.57 16.90
C SER A 574 45.24 -40.26 17.29
N ILE A 575 45.79 -39.21 16.67
CA ILE A 575 47.16 -38.75 16.94
C ILE A 575 47.18 -37.24 17.14
N VAL A 576 48.16 -36.76 17.92
CA VAL A 576 48.45 -35.33 18.05
C VAL A 576 49.70 -35.04 17.24
N LYS A 577 49.60 -34.09 16.31
CA LYS A 577 50.72 -33.54 15.55
C LYS A 577 51.14 -32.24 16.21
N ASN A 578 52.43 -32.17 16.55
CA ASN A 578 53.05 -30.94 17.06
C ASN A 578 53.17 -29.88 15.96
#